data_AF-A0A832ZH84-F1
#
_entry.id   AF-A0A832ZH84-F1
#
_cell.length_a   1.000
_cell.length_b   1.000
_cell.length_c   1.000
_cell.angle_alpha   90.00
_cell.angle_beta   90.00
_cell.angle_gamma   90.00
#
_symmetry.space_group_name_H-M   'P 1'
#
loop_
_entity.id
_entity.type
_entity.pdbx_description
1 polymer ?
#
loop_
_entity_poly.entity_id
_entity_poly.type
_entity_poly.pdbx_seq_one_letter_code
_entity_poly.pdbx_strand_id
1 'polypeptide(L)'
;MNGNACQKCQNSPWVQRAKNFINNSSNPEEQVETVKFLLQNGHCGINNRTSIDNILKHLKNKNILTQNKNNKSIRAEFQNKVLTELKRKGIVATLIYPGPQGGVFIPCNEDEIRKVAMHVLDRNIQELRNLEGTATQTEIESTISILRKIVELFKERI
;
A
#
# COMPACT_ATOMS: atom_id res chain seq x y z
N MET A 1 11.98 18.72 -16.52
CA MET A 1 11.31 17.83 -15.54
C MET A 1 11.42 18.49 -14.17
N ASN A 2 10.41 19.24 -13.72
CA ASN A 2 10.48 19.97 -12.44
C ASN A 2 9.88 19.11 -11.31
N GLY A 3 10.68 18.18 -10.80
CA GLY A 3 10.29 17.18 -9.79
C GLY A 3 10.31 17.69 -8.35
N ASN A 4 9.52 18.72 -8.04
CA ASN A 4 9.49 19.35 -6.71
C ASN A 4 8.23 19.06 -5.88
N ALA A 5 7.31 18.20 -6.34
CA ALA A 5 6.04 18.01 -5.62
C ALA A 5 6.19 17.26 -4.27
N CYS A 6 7.27 16.50 -4.06
CA CYS A 6 7.59 15.86 -2.77
C CYS A 6 8.64 16.62 -1.93
N GLN A 7 8.72 17.95 -2.07
CA GLN A 7 9.70 18.79 -1.37
C GLN A 7 9.72 18.61 0.15
N LYS A 8 8.55 18.45 0.78
CA LYS A 8 8.44 18.28 2.24
C LYS A 8 8.99 16.94 2.75
N CYS A 9 9.33 16.02 1.84
CA CYS A 9 9.77 14.66 2.17
C CYS A 9 11.08 14.31 1.47
N GLN A 10 11.92 15.29 1.14
CA GLN A 10 13.16 15.05 0.39
C GLN A 10 14.16 14.13 1.09
N ASN A 11 14.20 14.17 2.43
CA ASN A 11 15.07 13.33 3.24
C ASN A 11 14.43 11.96 3.58
N SER A 12 13.23 11.66 3.08
CA SER A 12 12.58 10.37 3.30
C SER A 12 13.36 9.25 2.60
N PRO A 13 13.73 8.17 3.33
CA PRO A 13 14.31 6.97 2.72
C PRO A 13 13.42 6.36 1.64
N TRP A 14 12.09 6.43 1.80
CA TRP A 14 11.14 5.93 0.80
C TRP A 14 11.13 6.79 -0.47
N VAL A 15 11.21 8.11 -0.33
CA VAL A 15 11.31 9.03 -1.48
C VAL A 15 12.64 8.83 -2.22
N GLN A 16 13.73 8.63 -1.50
CA GLN A 16 15.03 8.32 -2.12
C GLN A 16 15.00 6.97 -2.86
N ARG A 17 14.44 5.92 -2.25
CA ARG A 17 14.22 4.63 -2.91
C ARG A 17 13.33 4.77 -4.15
N ALA A 18 12.25 5.56 -4.08
CA ALA A 18 11.36 5.82 -5.20
C ALA A 18 12.10 6.50 -6.37
N LYS A 19 12.92 7.52 -6.09
CA LYS A 19 13.74 8.21 -7.10
C LYS A 19 14.76 7.28 -7.75
N ASN A 20 15.43 6.44 -6.95
CA ASN A 20 16.37 5.46 -7.49
C ASN A 20 15.66 4.40 -8.33
N PHE A 21 14.47 3.97 -7.90
CA PHE A 21 13.67 2.97 -8.59
C PHE A 21 13.26 3.41 -10.00
N ILE A 22 12.84 4.66 -10.20
CA ILE A 22 12.42 5.15 -11.53
C ILE A 22 13.59 5.32 -12.51
N ASN A 23 14.82 5.37 -12.02
CA ASN A 23 16.03 5.51 -12.83
C ASN A 23 16.59 4.16 -13.31
N ASN A 24 16.08 3.04 -12.79
CA ASN A 24 16.50 1.71 -13.21
C ASN A 24 15.58 1.18 -14.32
N SER A 25 16.13 1.05 -15.53
CA SER A 25 15.43 0.60 -16.74
C SER A 25 15.04 -0.89 -16.74
N SER A 26 15.53 -1.68 -15.77
CA SER A 26 15.13 -3.09 -15.64
C SER A 26 13.78 -3.27 -14.91
N ASN A 27 13.22 -2.20 -14.34
CA ASN A 27 11.96 -2.28 -13.61
C ASN A 27 10.76 -2.31 -14.58
N PRO A 28 9.68 -3.04 -14.24
CA PRO A 28 8.48 -3.08 -15.07
C PRO A 28 7.89 -1.68 -15.29
N GLU A 29 7.48 -1.39 -16.53
CA GLU A 29 7.03 -0.06 -16.95
C GLU A 29 5.87 0.45 -16.11
N GLU A 30 4.88 -0.40 -15.82
CA GLU A 30 3.71 -0.05 -15.01
C GLU A 30 4.07 0.30 -13.56
N GLN A 31 5.13 -0.30 -13.02
CA GLN A 31 5.65 0.02 -11.69
C GLN A 31 6.37 1.38 -11.73
N VAL A 32 7.22 1.59 -12.73
CA VAL A 32 7.97 2.84 -12.90
C VAL A 32 7.03 4.02 -13.09
N GLU A 33 6.03 3.90 -13.96
CA GLU A 33 5.07 4.96 -14.26
C GLU A 33 4.13 5.21 -13.07
N THR A 34 3.78 4.18 -12.29
CA THR A 34 3.09 4.36 -11.00
C THR A 34 3.92 5.23 -10.04
N VAL A 35 5.21 4.94 -9.88
CA VAL A 35 6.08 5.70 -8.96
C VAL A 35 6.32 7.12 -9.48
N LYS A 36 6.51 7.31 -10.79
CA LYS A 36 6.59 8.64 -11.41
C LYS A 36 5.33 9.45 -11.16
N PHE A 37 4.14 8.85 -11.35
CA PHE A 37 2.87 9.50 -11.04
C PHE A 37 2.83 9.99 -9.59
N LEU A 38 3.21 9.15 -8.62
CA LEU A 38 3.21 9.53 -7.21
C LEU A 38 4.18 10.68 -6.91
N LEU A 39 5.42 10.61 -7.43
CA LEU A 39 6.44 11.63 -7.21
C LEU A 39 6.10 12.98 -7.86
N GLN A 40 5.60 12.95 -9.10
CA GLN A 40 5.30 14.16 -9.88
C GLN A 40 4.09 14.92 -9.35
N ASN A 41 3.11 14.20 -8.79
CA ASN A 41 1.88 14.79 -8.24
C ASN A 41 1.94 15.02 -6.72
N GLY A 42 3.10 14.79 -6.09
CA GLY A 42 3.29 15.10 -4.68
C GLY A 42 2.55 14.16 -3.73
N HIS A 43 2.27 12.92 -4.15
CA HIS A 43 1.65 11.88 -3.34
C HIS A 43 2.65 11.26 -2.34
N CYS A 44 3.41 12.12 -1.67
CA CYS A 44 4.31 11.79 -0.59
C CYS A 44 3.67 12.19 0.73
N GLY A 45 3.57 11.22 1.64
CA GLY A 45 2.94 11.37 2.95
C GLY A 45 1.51 10.87 2.99
N ILE A 46 1.09 10.38 4.14
CA ILE A 46 -0.22 9.75 4.34
C ILE A 46 -1.39 10.70 4.03
N ASN A 47 -1.19 11.99 4.28
CA ASN A 47 -2.19 13.04 4.03
C ASN A 47 -2.31 13.41 2.54
N ASN A 48 -1.31 13.06 1.72
CA ASN A 48 -1.30 13.35 0.28
C ASN A 48 -1.58 12.09 -0.56
N ARG A 49 -2.11 11.03 0.06
CA ARG A 49 -2.41 9.77 -0.62
C ARG A 49 -3.41 9.94 -1.77
N THR A 50 -3.32 9.06 -2.77
CA THR A 50 -4.22 9.02 -3.92
C THR A 50 -5.00 7.72 -3.99
N SER A 51 -6.17 7.74 -4.62
CA SER A 51 -6.93 6.54 -4.93
C SER A 51 -6.21 5.70 -5.99
N ILE A 52 -6.46 4.39 -5.98
CA ILE A 52 -6.00 3.48 -7.05
C ILE A 52 -6.60 3.89 -8.40
N ASP A 53 -7.84 4.37 -8.42
CA ASP A 53 -8.53 4.72 -9.67
C ASP A 53 -7.85 5.91 -10.37
N ASN A 54 -7.29 6.86 -9.61
CA ASN A 54 -6.48 7.95 -10.18
C ASN A 54 -5.20 7.42 -10.85
N ILE A 55 -4.53 6.44 -10.23
CA ILE A 55 -3.33 5.82 -10.80
C ILE A 55 -3.70 5.04 -12.06
N LEU A 56 -4.76 4.24 -12.01
CA LEU A 56 -5.23 3.47 -13.17
C LEU A 56 -5.62 4.39 -14.33
N LYS A 57 -6.28 5.51 -14.05
CA LYS A 57 -6.61 6.53 -15.06
C LYS A 57 -5.33 7.09 -15.69
N HIS A 58 -4.31 7.39 -14.90
CA HIS A 58 -3.01 7.84 -15.40
C HIS A 58 -2.36 6.79 -16.31
N LEU A 59 -2.29 5.52 -15.88
CA LEU A 59 -1.67 4.44 -16.65
C LEU A 59 -2.43 4.13 -17.95
N LYS A 60 -3.75 4.21 -17.95
CA LYS A 60 -4.58 4.09 -19.16
C LYS A 60 -4.30 5.21 -20.15
N ASN A 61 -4.19 6.45 -19.67
CA ASN A 61 -3.86 7.60 -20.51
C ASN A 61 -2.45 7.51 -21.12
N LYS A 62 -1.57 6.72 -20.50
CA LYS A 62 -0.23 6.40 -21.01
C LYS A 62 -0.19 5.17 -21.92
N ASN A 63 -1.32 4.52 -22.19
CA ASN A 63 -1.44 3.27 -22.95
C ASN A 63 -0.67 2.07 -22.36
N ILE A 64 -0.38 2.08 -21.05
CA ILE A 64 0.38 1.01 -20.37
C ILE A 64 -0.53 -0.16 -19.97
N LEU A 65 -1.80 0.13 -19.66
CA LEU A 65 -2.79 -0.90 -19.32
C LEU A 65 -3.70 -1.18 -20.51
N THR A 66 -3.85 -2.46 -20.87
CA THR A 66 -4.72 -2.91 -21.97
C THR A 66 -6.19 -2.63 -21.66
N GLN A 67 -6.90 -2.01 -22.61
CA GLN A 67 -8.27 -1.52 -22.43
C GLN A 67 -9.36 -2.62 -22.43
N ASN A 68 -9.00 -3.87 -22.72
CA ASN A 68 -9.96 -4.96 -22.97
C ASN A 68 -10.43 -5.72 -21.73
N LYS A 69 -10.13 -5.24 -20.50
CA LYS A 69 -10.59 -5.84 -19.25
C LYS A 69 -11.58 -4.93 -18.53
N ASN A 70 -12.58 -5.52 -17.86
CA ASN A 70 -13.48 -4.74 -17.01
C ASN A 70 -12.72 -4.06 -15.86
N ASN A 71 -13.22 -2.91 -15.37
CA ASN A 71 -12.51 -2.08 -14.38
C ASN A 71 -12.21 -2.82 -13.06
N LYS A 72 -13.08 -3.75 -12.64
CA LYS A 72 -12.88 -4.53 -11.41
C LYS A 72 -11.69 -5.49 -11.52
N SER A 73 -11.54 -6.16 -12.66
CA SER A 73 -10.42 -7.07 -12.93
C SER A 73 -9.09 -6.33 -13.01
N ILE A 74 -9.06 -5.20 -13.71
CA ILE A 74 -7.86 -4.34 -13.82
C ILE A 74 -7.41 -3.87 -12.43
N ARG A 75 -8.34 -3.44 -11.59
CA ARG A 75 -8.02 -2.96 -10.24
C ARG A 75 -7.40 -4.07 -9.38
N ALA A 76 -8.00 -5.25 -9.36
CA ALA A 76 -7.47 -6.38 -8.59
C ALA A 76 -6.08 -6.81 -9.10
N GLU A 77 -5.90 -6.86 -10.42
CA GLU A 77 -4.60 -7.17 -11.03
C GLU A 77 -3.54 -6.13 -10.68
N PHE A 78 -3.86 -4.84 -10.78
CA PHE A 78 -2.96 -3.76 -10.39
C PHE A 78 -2.57 -3.82 -8.92
N GLN A 79 -3.54 -4.07 -8.03
CA GLN A 79 -3.27 -4.24 -6.59
C GLN A 79 -2.32 -5.42 -6.33
N ASN A 80 -2.55 -6.55 -7.00
CA ASN A 80 -1.83 -7.80 -6.74
C ASN A 80 -0.44 -7.86 -7.39
N LYS A 81 -0.28 -7.29 -8.59
CA LYS A 81 0.99 -7.34 -9.35
C LYS A 81 1.85 -6.11 -9.17
N VAL A 82 1.26 -4.91 -9.21
CA VAL A 82 2.02 -3.65 -9.20
C VAL A 82 2.21 -3.16 -7.77
N LEU A 83 1.12 -2.94 -7.03
CA LEU A 83 1.22 -2.37 -5.69
C LEU A 83 1.86 -3.34 -4.67
N THR A 84 1.61 -4.64 -4.78
CA THR A 84 2.27 -5.64 -3.91
C THR A 84 3.79 -5.57 -4.04
N GLU A 85 4.32 -5.53 -5.26
CA GLU A 85 5.77 -5.49 -5.50
C GLU A 85 6.37 -4.16 -5.06
N LEU A 86 5.71 -3.04 -5.33
CA LEU A 86 6.16 -1.73 -4.85
C LEU A 86 6.17 -1.62 -3.32
N LYS A 87 5.21 -2.27 -2.63
CA LYS A 87 5.20 -2.37 -1.16
C LYS A 87 6.36 -3.23 -0.65
N ARG A 88 6.59 -4.40 -1.25
CA ARG A 88 7.70 -5.30 -0.90
C ARG A 88 9.07 -4.64 -1.06
N LYS A 89 9.23 -3.78 -2.08
CA LYS A 89 10.44 -2.98 -2.30
C LYS A 89 10.56 -1.78 -1.35
N GLY A 90 9.59 -1.55 -0.46
CA GLY A 90 9.61 -0.44 0.49
C GLY A 90 9.54 0.94 -0.20
N ILE A 91 8.80 1.04 -1.30
CA ILE A 91 8.65 2.28 -2.08
C ILE A 91 7.34 2.98 -1.72
N VAL A 92 6.23 2.23 -1.72
CA VAL A 92 4.89 2.76 -1.45
C VAL A 92 4.30 2.12 -0.21
N ALA A 93 3.41 2.84 0.44
CA ALA A 93 2.51 2.31 1.45
C ALA A 93 1.05 2.45 0.98
N THR A 94 0.19 1.62 1.55
CA THR A 94 -1.24 1.68 1.32
C THR A 94 -1.97 1.72 2.65
N LEU A 95 -2.81 2.74 2.84
CA LEU A 95 -3.76 2.75 3.94
C LEU A 95 -5.05 2.10 3.45
N ILE A 96 -5.51 1.06 4.12
CA ILE A 96 -6.73 0.34 3.76
C ILE A 96 -7.78 0.62 4.83
N TYR A 97 -8.71 1.53 4.54
CA TYR A 97 -9.91 1.74 5.33
C TYR A 97 -11.11 1.06 4.64
N PRO A 98 -12.09 0.52 5.39
CA PRO A 98 -13.41 0.29 4.84
C PRO A 98 -13.98 1.65 4.36
N GLY A 99 -14.29 1.77 3.07
CA GLY A 99 -14.81 2.99 2.45
C GLY A 99 -13.81 3.76 1.55
N PRO A 100 -14.17 4.96 1.08
CA PRO A 100 -13.40 5.72 0.09
C PRO A 100 -12.08 6.33 0.61
N GLN A 101 -11.74 6.12 1.88
CA GLN A 101 -10.59 6.77 2.54
C GLN A 101 -9.25 6.03 2.38
N GLY A 102 -9.25 4.84 1.76
CA GLY A 102 -8.03 4.13 1.42
C GLY A 102 -7.21 4.83 0.35
N GLY A 103 -5.90 4.67 0.35
CA GLY A 103 -5.04 5.34 -0.63
C GLY A 103 -3.60 4.85 -0.66
N VAL A 104 -2.94 5.12 -1.78
CA VAL A 104 -1.54 4.81 -2.07
C VAL A 104 -0.72 6.09 -1.92
N PHE A 105 0.45 5.99 -1.28
CA PHE A 105 1.38 7.11 -1.13
C PHE A 105 2.82 6.62 -0.96
N ILE A 106 3.78 7.53 -1.11
CA ILE A 106 5.19 7.31 -0.74
C ILE A 106 5.40 7.86 0.68
N PRO A 107 5.80 7.05 1.66
CA PRO A 107 5.97 7.51 3.04
C PRO A 107 7.00 8.63 3.19
N CYS A 108 6.77 9.54 4.14
CA CYS A 108 7.68 10.65 4.45
C CYS A 108 8.55 10.40 5.68
N ASN A 109 8.06 9.61 6.63
CA ASN A 109 8.76 9.31 7.87
C ASN A 109 8.30 7.96 8.46
N GLU A 110 8.98 7.54 9.53
CA GLU A 110 8.69 6.28 10.21
C GLU A 110 7.32 6.27 10.89
N ASP A 111 6.84 7.40 11.42
CA ASP A 111 5.53 7.48 12.07
C ASP A 111 4.39 7.12 11.12
N GLU A 112 4.50 7.47 9.83
CA GLU A 112 3.54 7.04 8.83
C GLU A 112 3.57 5.53 8.59
N ILE A 113 4.73 4.90 8.70
CA ILE A 113 4.86 3.44 8.65
C ILE A 113 4.26 2.79 9.88
N ARG A 114 4.52 3.34 11.08
CA ARG A 114 3.89 2.87 12.32
C ARG A 114 2.38 2.92 12.22
N LYS A 115 1.82 4.03 11.71
CA LYS A 115 0.38 4.13 11.44
C LYS A 115 -0.12 3.04 10.50
N VAL A 116 0.56 2.83 9.37
CA VAL A 116 0.18 1.75 8.42
C VAL A 116 0.26 0.38 9.08
N ALA A 117 1.30 0.11 9.87
CA ALA A 117 1.46 -1.14 10.61
C ALA A 117 0.32 -1.33 11.63
N MET A 118 0.01 -0.32 12.44
CA MET A 118 -1.10 -0.35 13.39
C MET A 118 -2.42 -0.69 12.70
N HIS A 119 -2.72 -0.06 11.55
CA HIS A 119 -3.93 -0.36 10.79
C HIS A 119 -3.99 -1.80 10.27
N VAL A 120 -2.86 -2.35 9.81
CA VAL A 120 -2.78 -3.74 9.37
C VAL A 120 -3.01 -4.68 10.55
N LEU A 121 -2.39 -4.40 11.70
CA LEU A 121 -2.53 -5.21 12.90
C LEU A 121 -3.96 -5.16 13.45
N ASP A 122 -4.58 -3.98 13.53
CA ASP A 122 -5.97 -3.80 13.95
C ASP A 122 -6.93 -4.64 13.11
N ARG A 123 -6.74 -4.61 11.78
CA ARG A 123 -7.54 -5.43 10.87
C ARG A 123 -7.32 -6.91 11.14
N ASN A 124 -6.07 -7.37 11.23
CA ASN A 124 -5.78 -8.78 11.49
C ASN A 124 -6.37 -9.24 12.83
N ILE A 125 -6.28 -8.42 13.88
CA ILE A 125 -6.89 -8.72 15.18
C ILE A 125 -8.40 -8.89 15.03
N GLN A 126 -9.08 -8.00 14.30
CA GLN A 126 -10.52 -8.10 14.10
C GLN A 126 -10.91 -9.36 13.30
N GLU A 127 -10.18 -9.69 12.22
CA GLU A 127 -10.42 -10.91 11.45
C GLU A 127 -10.17 -12.17 12.30
N LEU A 128 -9.14 -12.16 13.14
CA LEU A 128 -8.87 -13.26 14.07
C LEU A 128 -9.96 -13.41 15.14
N ARG A 129 -10.55 -12.31 15.64
CA ARG A 129 -11.71 -12.36 16.53
C ARG A 129 -12.94 -12.97 15.84
N ASN A 130 -13.20 -12.57 14.60
CA ASN A 130 -14.30 -13.11 13.80
C ASN A 130 -14.09 -14.62 13.55
N LEU A 131 -12.86 -15.02 13.26
CA LEU A 131 -12.49 -16.41 13.03
C LEU A 131 -12.57 -17.24 14.33
N GLU A 132 -12.15 -16.69 15.47
CA GLU A 132 -12.30 -17.30 16.81
C GLU A 132 -13.78 -17.59 17.09
N GLY A 133 -14.67 -16.61 16.88
CA GLY A 133 -16.11 -16.80 17.01
C GLY A 133 -16.68 -17.88 16.09
N THR A 134 -16.17 -17.97 14.85
CA THR A 134 -16.59 -19.00 13.88
C THR A 134 -16.07 -20.39 14.26
N ALA A 135 -14.90 -20.46 14.87
CA ALA A 135 -14.24 -21.70 15.30
C ALA A 135 -14.70 -22.20 16.69
N THR A 136 -15.66 -21.52 17.33
CA THR A 136 -16.19 -21.91 18.64
C THR A 136 -16.59 -23.39 18.66
N GLN A 137 -16.16 -24.15 19.67
CA GLN A 137 -16.38 -25.60 19.83
C GLN A 137 -15.69 -26.48 18.78
N THR A 138 -14.68 -25.97 18.08
CA THR A 138 -13.82 -26.76 17.18
C THR A 138 -12.43 -26.95 17.78
N GLU A 139 -11.70 -27.95 17.30
CA GLU A 139 -10.33 -28.25 17.77
C GLU A 139 -9.34 -27.09 17.53
N ILE A 140 -9.62 -26.21 16.56
CA ILE A 140 -8.72 -25.11 16.16
C ILE A 140 -8.97 -23.79 16.91
N GLU A 141 -10.02 -23.70 17.73
CA GLU A 141 -10.39 -22.47 18.47
C GLU A 141 -9.21 -21.92 19.29
N SER A 142 -8.56 -22.81 20.06
CA SER A 142 -7.43 -22.45 20.92
C SER A 142 -6.24 -21.90 20.13
N THR A 143 -5.94 -22.50 18.97
CA THR A 143 -4.87 -22.07 18.06
C THR A 143 -5.13 -20.65 17.54
N ILE A 144 -6.36 -20.36 17.13
CA ILE A 144 -6.75 -19.03 16.64
C ILE A 144 -6.65 -17.99 17.76
N SER A 145 -7.12 -18.34 18.96
CA SER A 145 -7.06 -17.44 20.14
C SER A 145 -5.61 -17.09 20.50
N ILE A 146 -4.69 -18.06 20.46
CA ILE A 146 -3.26 -17.84 20.68
C ILE A 146 -2.68 -16.90 19.63
N LEU A 147 -2.97 -17.15 18.34
CA LEU A 147 -2.49 -16.30 17.25
C LEU A 147 -2.98 -14.85 17.43
N ARG A 148 -4.26 -14.65 17.79
CA ARG A 148 -4.80 -13.31 18.09
C ARG A 148 -4.01 -12.61 19.18
N LYS A 149 -3.79 -13.27 20.32
CA LYS A 149 -3.05 -12.71 21.46
C LYS A 149 -1.62 -12.33 21.07
N ILE A 150 -0.95 -13.15 20.25
CA ILE A 150 0.39 -12.83 19.74
C ILE A 150 0.38 -11.54 18.91
N VAL A 151 -0.61 -11.39 18.01
CA VAL A 151 -0.74 -10.18 17.19
C VAL A 151 -1.07 -8.95 18.05
N GLU A 152 -1.91 -9.09 19.08
CA GLU A 152 -2.20 -8.03 20.05
C GLU A 152 -0.93 -7.59 20.81
N LEU A 153 -0.14 -8.53 21.33
CA LEU A 153 1.13 -8.25 21.99
C LEU A 153 2.16 -7.59 21.07
N PHE A 154 2.19 -7.98 19.80
CA PHE A 154 3.06 -7.35 18.81
C PHE A 154 2.66 -5.90 18.54
N LYS A 155 1.36 -5.62 18.47
CA LYS A 155 0.84 -4.26 18.29
C LYS A 155 1.22 -3.33 19.44
N GLU A 156 1.26 -3.80 20.68
CA GLU A 156 1.66 -3.00 21.84
C GLU A 156 3.12 -2.52 21.80
N ARG A 157 3.94 -3.12 20.93
CA ARG A 157 5.38 -2.83 20.81
C ARG A 157 5.76 -1.91 19.65
N ILE A 158 4.79 -1.46 18.84
CA ILE A 158 5.00 -0.59 17.66
C ILE A 158 4.32 0.75 17.88
#